data_AF-A0A848S0W0-F1
#
_entry.id   AF-A0A848S0W0-F1
#
_cell.length_a   1.000
_cell.length_b   1.000
_cell.length_c   1.000
_cell.angle_alpha   90.00
_cell.angle_beta   90.00
_cell.angle_gamma   90.00
#
_symmetry.space_group_name_H-M   'P 1'
#
loop_
_entity.id
_entity.type
_entity.pdbx_description
1 polymer ?
#
loop_
_entity_poly.entity_id
_entity_poly.type
_entity_poly.pdbx_seq_one_letter_code
_entity_poly.pdbx_strand_id
1 'polypeptide(L)'
;MSETEQASLVERKLGGEAGHRSFFGGGKNGPRNILLVLCGLVLMVGTPFFGAPAVVTAVVAAIVVFIVTARTHRGSILERRTKRSRWVHRGKAGLDRYEPFDVARWDQLSQSVQDKAISKHDRWAASRELAAMRTMPDGADGMGWLQMGRREPGISWHSPFGEPAYLSVSFTVTGQLRGAEPNAVARRAAIALGEFLASKAAPSSLLRRVQITTRVLPPDTAFNEAWAQVSLDPEIPKDHPAVLSYSEVLRITGKDSMVQRHTVTACWPIDAAFLDAASSYGHGRDGWRALMSREIDSAERGLRAARLGDVAVLTARQTAAHIRHQQDPFFPLDQPVDDPTRIGVASHDEFSAHVVTTHNPATGAPVEWWHRTAAIKAEHLAVGDRSQLWLLDLLIGADLRFLRTVTFHHQLIPAGEARAAARRDLVRDTAAQMGDIEAGRLANDETQANKTAAQLRKADLDYGSRHHGDTWIGYVTITETSRDALQRASRLLEEVCENGLGIEQLDWQDSYQSAASGTTWPIGRGIATERPSVTNRVYRKLAGKSNKEAL
;
A
#
# COMPACT_ATOMS: atom_id res chain seq x y z
N MET A 1 24.79 -4.26 40.15
CA MET A 1 24.23 -3.99 38.81
C MET A 1 23.89 -5.34 38.20
N SER A 2 22.65 -5.79 38.33
CA SER A 2 22.23 -7.14 37.93
C SER A 2 21.86 -7.19 36.45
N GLU A 3 22.41 -8.17 35.74
CA GLU A 3 22.13 -8.56 34.34
C GLU A 3 20.71 -9.14 34.13
N THR A 4 19.70 -8.52 34.72
CA THR A 4 18.29 -8.88 34.57
C THR A 4 17.43 -7.66 34.32
N GLU A 5 17.94 -6.69 33.56
CA GLU A 5 17.07 -5.83 32.77
C GLU A 5 16.53 -6.72 31.63
N GLN A 6 15.41 -7.40 31.89
CA GLN A 6 14.66 -8.15 30.88
C GLN A 6 14.61 -7.27 29.63
N ALA A 7 15.21 -7.72 28.54
CA ALA A 7 15.18 -7.01 27.27
C ALA A 7 13.72 -6.97 26.77
N SER A 8 12.96 -6.00 27.28
CA SER A 8 11.61 -5.70 26.85
C SER A 8 11.64 -5.33 25.37
N LEU A 9 10.55 -5.64 24.68
CA LEU A 9 10.37 -5.20 23.31
C LEU A 9 10.47 -3.67 23.27
N VAL A 10 11.09 -3.13 22.22
CA VAL A 10 11.12 -1.67 22.07
C VAL A 10 9.71 -1.21 21.75
N GLU A 11 9.11 -0.49 22.68
CA GLU A 11 7.84 0.18 22.49
C GLU A 11 8.09 1.58 21.93
N ARG A 12 7.37 1.93 20.86
CA ARG A 12 7.38 3.25 20.25
C ARG A 12 5.95 3.75 20.10
N LYS A 13 5.75 5.05 20.27
CA LYS A 13 4.45 5.67 20.03
C LYS A 13 4.20 5.78 18.53
N LEU A 14 3.15 5.10 18.08
CA LEU A 14 2.60 5.23 16.73
C LEU A 14 1.18 5.78 16.84
N GLY A 15 0.73 6.45 15.77
CA GLY A 15 -0.60 7.04 15.69
C GLY A 15 -0.62 8.55 16.00
N GLY A 16 -1.63 9.25 15.50
CA GLY A 16 -1.78 10.70 15.63
C GLY A 16 -0.86 11.55 14.73
N GLU A 17 0.01 10.91 13.95
CA GLU A 17 1.01 11.53 13.06
C GLU A 17 0.39 12.07 11.75
N ALA A 18 -0.67 11.43 11.26
CA ALA A 18 -1.28 11.78 9.98
C ALA A 18 -2.64 12.47 10.15
N GLY A 19 -2.79 13.49 9.32
CA GLY A 19 -3.90 14.43 9.36
C GLY A 19 -3.38 15.75 9.89
N HIS A 20 -2.77 16.56 9.00
CA HIS A 20 -2.58 17.99 9.29
C HIS A 20 -3.89 18.54 9.85
N ARG A 21 -3.93 18.70 11.18
CA ARG A 21 -5.16 18.91 11.93
C ARG A 21 -5.81 20.20 11.42
N SER A 22 -7.13 20.30 11.44
CA SER A 22 -7.83 21.52 11.06
C SER A 22 -7.55 22.64 12.08
N PHE A 23 -7.47 23.91 11.65
CA PHE A 23 -7.47 25.07 12.57
C PHE A 23 -8.74 25.12 13.43
N PHE A 24 -9.84 24.52 12.94
CA PHE A 24 -11.15 24.47 13.60
C PHE A 24 -11.44 23.15 14.34
N GLY A 25 -10.41 22.36 14.66
CA GLY A 25 -10.59 21.07 15.37
C GLY A 25 -11.09 19.92 14.48
N GLY A 26 -10.75 18.70 14.91
CA GLY A 26 -11.05 17.44 14.22
C GLY A 26 -10.19 17.16 12.98
N GLY A 27 -10.20 15.89 12.56
CA GLY A 27 -9.53 15.40 11.35
C GLY A 27 -9.87 16.23 10.12
N LYS A 28 -8.92 16.28 9.17
CA LYS A 28 -8.94 17.20 8.02
C LYS A 28 -10.01 16.81 6.99
N ASN A 29 -11.28 17.14 7.22
CA ASN A 29 -12.26 17.20 6.12
C ASN A 29 -12.06 18.54 5.38
N GLY A 30 -11.09 18.59 4.47
CA GLY A 30 -10.85 19.73 3.57
C GLY A 30 -12.13 20.32 2.96
N PRO A 31 -13.08 19.48 2.49
CA PRO A 31 -14.38 19.95 2.01
C PRO A 31 -15.21 20.66 3.09
N ARG A 32 -15.22 20.14 4.34
CA ARG A 32 -15.94 20.75 5.47
C ARG A 32 -15.41 22.14 5.77
N ASN A 33 -14.09 22.29 5.87
CA ASN A 33 -13.50 23.60 6.19
C ASN A 33 -13.77 24.63 5.08
N ILE A 34 -13.64 24.24 3.81
CA ILE A 34 -13.95 25.11 2.68
C ILE A 34 -15.43 25.52 2.72
N LEU A 35 -16.35 24.57 2.94
CA LEU A 35 -17.77 24.89 2.98
C LEU A 35 -18.17 25.74 4.20
N LEU A 36 -17.57 25.51 5.36
CA LEU A 36 -17.80 26.34 6.55
C LEU A 36 -17.26 27.77 6.35
N VAL A 37 -16.09 27.92 5.74
CA VAL A 37 -15.56 29.24 5.35
C VAL A 37 -16.50 29.93 4.35
N LEU A 38 -17.02 29.18 3.39
CA LEU A 38 -18.00 29.69 2.43
C LEU A 38 -19.31 30.13 3.12
N CYS A 39 -19.82 29.35 4.08
CA CYS A 39 -20.96 29.75 4.91
C CYS A 39 -20.65 31.04 5.69
N GLY A 40 -19.44 31.17 6.24
CA GLY A 40 -18.99 32.40 6.91
C GLY A 40 -18.90 33.61 5.98
N LEU A 41 -18.43 33.43 4.75
CA LEU A 41 -18.42 34.48 3.72
C LEU A 41 -19.85 34.88 3.31
N VAL A 42 -20.75 33.91 3.13
CA VAL A 42 -22.18 34.17 2.85
C VAL A 42 -22.82 34.94 4.00
N LEU A 43 -22.49 34.60 5.25
CA LEU A 43 -22.93 35.36 6.42
C LEU A 43 -22.41 36.80 6.37
N MET A 44 -21.10 36.98 6.18
CA MET A 44 -20.44 38.29 6.22
C MET A 44 -20.92 39.22 5.09
N VAL A 45 -21.09 38.69 3.88
CA VAL A 45 -21.54 39.45 2.71
C VAL A 45 -23.05 39.59 2.69
N GLY A 46 -23.81 38.57 3.09
CA GLY A 46 -25.27 38.57 3.03
C GLY A 46 -25.95 39.39 4.12
N THR A 47 -25.32 39.54 5.30
CA THR A 47 -25.92 40.27 6.43
C THR A 47 -26.19 41.75 6.11
N PRO A 48 -25.30 42.51 5.44
CA PRO A 48 -25.58 43.88 5.00
C PRO A 48 -26.77 44.04 4.04
N PHE A 49 -27.05 43.04 3.19
CA PHE A 49 -28.09 43.16 2.15
C PHE A 49 -29.44 42.58 2.58
N PHE A 50 -29.44 41.52 3.39
CA PHE A 50 -30.65 40.74 3.69
C PHE A 50 -30.95 40.62 5.19
N GLY A 51 -30.11 41.14 6.08
CA GLY A 51 -30.35 41.18 7.52
C GLY A 51 -30.47 39.78 8.17
N ALA A 52 -31.41 39.64 9.11
CA ALA A 52 -31.61 38.41 9.90
C ALA A 52 -31.85 37.13 9.06
N PRO A 53 -32.60 37.16 7.93
CA PRO A 53 -32.69 36.02 7.01
C PRO A 53 -31.35 35.46 6.53
N ALA A 54 -30.35 36.30 6.25
CA ALA A 54 -29.02 35.83 5.85
C ALA A 54 -28.31 35.09 6.99
N VAL A 55 -28.47 35.56 8.23
CA VAL A 55 -27.90 34.93 9.41
C VAL A 55 -28.49 33.53 9.61
N VAL A 56 -29.82 33.43 9.60
CA VAL A 56 -30.51 32.14 9.75
C VAL A 56 -30.10 31.18 8.63
N THR A 57 -30.07 31.63 7.38
CA THR A 57 -29.68 30.80 6.23
C THR A 57 -28.25 30.29 6.35
N ALA A 58 -27.29 31.14 6.76
CA ALA A 58 -25.90 30.75 6.91
C ALA A 58 -25.69 29.76 8.06
N VAL A 59 -26.39 29.93 9.19
CA VAL A 59 -26.36 29.00 10.32
C VAL A 59 -26.96 27.65 9.95
N VAL A 60 -28.13 27.63 9.30
CA VAL A 60 -28.76 26.38 8.82
C VAL A 60 -27.85 25.69 7.81
N ALA A 61 -27.26 26.44 6.88
CA ALA A 61 -26.28 25.89 5.94
C ALA A 61 -25.10 25.26 6.70
N ALA A 62 -24.49 25.97 7.66
CA ALA A 62 -23.38 25.44 8.45
C ALA A 62 -23.74 24.15 9.22
N ILE A 63 -24.95 24.06 9.78
CA ILE A 63 -25.46 22.84 10.43
C ILE A 63 -25.59 21.70 9.40
N VAL A 64 -26.16 21.95 8.22
CA VAL A 64 -26.28 20.95 7.15
C VAL A 64 -24.90 20.48 6.71
N VAL A 65 -23.94 21.39 6.53
CA VAL A 65 -22.54 21.05 6.23
C VAL A 65 -21.98 20.13 7.30
N PHE A 66 -22.16 20.49 8.57
CA PHE A 66 -21.69 19.69 9.69
C PHE A 66 -22.27 18.28 9.65
N ILE A 67 -23.59 18.12 9.50
CA ILE A 67 -24.26 16.82 9.44
C ILE A 67 -23.79 16.00 8.22
N VAL A 68 -23.70 16.61 7.04
CA VAL A 68 -23.35 15.92 5.80
C VAL A 68 -21.87 15.49 5.77
N THR A 69 -21.01 16.24 6.48
CA THR A 69 -19.56 15.98 6.57
C THR A 69 -19.12 15.34 7.89
N ALA A 70 -20.02 15.15 8.85
CA ALA A 70 -19.74 14.42 10.08
C ALA A 70 -19.34 12.99 9.72
N ARG A 71 -18.19 12.56 10.24
CA ARG A 71 -17.71 11.18 10.07
C ARG A 71 -18.52 10.28 11.00
N THR A 72 -19.05 9.20 10.45
CA THR A 72 -19.64 8.08 11.22
C THR A 72 -18.77 6.85 11.02
N HIS A 73 -19.06 5.75 11.71
CA HIS A 73 -18.41 4.44 11.49
C HIS A 73 -18.45 3.97 10.00
N ARG A 74 -19.36 4.51 9.17
CA ARG A 74 -19.46 4.23 7.72
C ARG A 74 -18.95 5.38 6.83
N GLY A 75 -18.15 6.28 7.37
CA GLY A 75 -17.75 7.53 6.73
C GLY A 75 -18.87 8.58 6.72
N SER A 76 -18.64 9.71 6.05
CA SER A 76 -19.62 10.79 5.95
C SER A 76 -20.70 10.52 4.86
N ILE A 77 -21.83 11.23 4.92
CA ILE A 77 -22.87 11.12 3.88
C ILE A 77 -22.31 11.58 2.53
N LEU A 78 -21.50 12.65 2.54
CA LEU A 78 -20.83 13.18 1.34
C LEU A 78 -19.86 12.16 0.73
N GLU A 79 -19.04 11.50 1.55
CA GLU A 79 -18.13 10.43 1.09
C GLU A 79 -18.91 9.28 0.45
N ARG A 80 -20.02 8.86 1.03
CA ARG A 80 -20.85 7.79 0.46
C ARG A 80 -21.46 8.19 -0.88
N ARG A 81 -21.97 9.42 -1.00
CA ARG A 81 -22.54 9.93 -2.25
C ARG A 81 -21.47 10.10 -3.33
N THR A 82 -20.28 10.57 -2.97
CA THR A 82 -19.15 10.70 -3.91
C THR A 82 -18.61 9.34 -4.35
N LYS A 83 -18.44 8.36 -3.44
CA LYS A 83 -18.10 6.96 -3.79
C LYS A 83 -19.13 6.38 -4.76
N ARG A 84 -20.44 6.54 -4.50
CA ARG A 84 -21.51 6.07 -5.42
C ARG A 84 -21.52 6.79 -6.76
N SER A 85 -21.36 8.11 -6.79
CA SER A 85 -21.32 8.87 -8.05
C SER A 85 -20.13 8.44 -8.93
N ARG A 86 -18.96 8.21 -8.30
CA ARG A 86 -17.77 7.70 -8.99
C ARG A 86 -18.00 6.30 -9.54
N TRP A 87 -18.63 5.43 -8.77
CA TRP A 87 -19.02 4.08 -9.21
C TRP A 87 -19.94 4.13 -10.45
N VAL A 88 -21.00 4.95 -10.40
CA VAL A 88 -21.91 5.12 -11.55
C VAL A 88 -21.17 5.64 -12.78
N HIS A 89 -20.22 6.57 -12.61
CA HIS A 89 -19.42 7.08 -13.72
C HIS A 89 -18.50 6.01 -14.31
N ARG A 90 -17.82 5.20 -13.48
CA ARG A 90 -16.99 4.07 -13.93
C ARG A 90 -17.81 3.06 -14.73
N GLY A 91 -18.97 2.66 -14.22
CA GLY A 91 -19.86 1.73 -14.92
C GLY A 91 -20.32 2.28 -16.27
N LYS A 92 -20.68 3.56 -16.35
CA LYS A 92 -21.05 4.21 -17.62
C LYS A 92 -19.90 4.29 -18.63
N ALA A 93 -18.67 4.44 -18.13
CA ALA A 93 -17.46 4.53 -18.95
C ALA A 93 -16.90 3.15 -19.36
N GLY A 94 -17.40 2.04 -18.80
CA GLY A 94 -16.85 0.69 -19.05
C GLY A 94 -15.54 0.41 -18.32
N LEU A 95 -15.14 1.29 -17.38
CA LEU A 95 -13.93 1.14 -16.57
C LEU A 95 -14.13 0.21 -15.37
N ASP A 96 -15.33 -0.34 -15.22
CA ASP A 96 -15.67 -1.37 -14.24
C ASP A 96 -15.17 -2.77 -14.66
N ARG A 97 -14.63 -2.92 -15.87
CA ARG A 97 -14.12 -4.20 -16.38
C ARG A 97 -12.70 -4.04 -16.89
N TYR A 98 -11.92 -5.10 -16.75
CA TYR A 98 -10.60 -5.22 -17.34
C TYR A 98 -10.55 -6.48 -18.18
N GLU A 99 -10.26 -6.29 -19.46
CA GLU A 99 -9.94 -7.37 -20.38
C GLU A 99 -8.52 -7.15 -20.90
N PRO A 100 -7.63 -8.16 -20.83
CA PRO A 100 -6.31 -8.05 -21.43
C PRO A 100 -6.41 -7.70 -22.91
N PHE A 101 -5.58 -6.75 -23.35
CA PHE A 101 -5.59 -6.27 -24.74
C PHE A 101 -5.43 -7.40 -25.77
N ASP A 102 -6.31 -7.40 -26.77
CA ASP A 102 -6.28 -8.28 -27.95
C ASP A 102 -6.48 -7.43 -29.21
N VAL A 103 -5.50 -7.47 -30.12
CA VAL A 103 -5.48 -6.67 -31.35
C VAL A 103 -6.68 -6.98 -32.25
N ALA A 104 -7.03 -8.24 -32.44
CA ALA A 104 -8.08 -8.63 -33.37
C ALA A 104 -9.45 -8.13 -32.90
N ARG A 105 -9.72 -8.29 -31.60
CA ARG A 105 -10.95 -7.81 -30.97
C ARG A 105 -11.00 -6.28 -30.91
N TRP A 106 -9.86 -5.63 -30.65
CA TRP A 106 -9.75 -4.18 -30.65
C TRP A 106 -10.14 -3.57 -31.99
N ASP A 107 -9.62 -4.12 -33.10
CA ASP A 107 -9.91 -3.63 -34.44
C ASP A 107 -11.39 -3.80 -34.80
N GLN A 108 -11.96 -4.96 -34.46
CA GLN A 108 -13.39 -5.23 -34.65
C GLN A 108 -14.26 -4.23 -33.88
N LEU A 109 -13.98 -4.00 -32.60
CA LEU A 109 -14.75 -3.04 -31.80
C LEU A 109 -14.55 -1.60 -32.30
N SER A 110 -13.33 -1.22 -32.67
CA SER A 110 -13.02 0.10 -33.21
C SER A 110 -13.82 0.40 -34.48
N GLN A 111 -13.96 -0.59 -35.37
CA GLN A 111 -14.80 -0.48 -36.56
C GLN A 111 -16.29 -0.32 -36.17
N SER A 112 -16.78 -1.12 -35.23
CA SER A 112 -18.19 -1.03 -34.78
C SER A 112 -18.54 0.31 -34.13
N VAL A 113 -17.59 0.96 -33.45
CA VAL A 113 -17.77 2.31 -32.87
C VAL A 113 -17.82 3.39 -33.96
N GLN A 114 -17.02 3.22 -35.02
CA GLN A 114 -16.95 4.16 -36.14
C GLN A 114 -18.09 4.00 -37.14
N ASP A 115 -18.68 2.81 -37.24
CA ASP A 115 -19.76 2.51 -38.17
C ASP A 115 -21.04 3.27 -37.80
N LYS A 116 -21.41 4.24 -38.64
CA LYS A 116 -22.61 5.06 -38.47
C LYS A 116 -23.89 4.30 -38.78
N ALA A 117 -23.82 3.15 -39.44
CA ALA A 117 -24.98 2.31 -39.75
C ALA A 117 -25.51 1.57 -38.51
N ILE A 118 -24.70 1.45 -37.45
CA ILE A 118 -25.05 0.74 -36.22
C ILE A 118 -25.81 1.66 -35.25
N SER A 119 -26.73 1.06 -34.48
CA SER A 119 -27.53 1.76 -33.49
C SER A 119 -26.65 2.52 -32.47
N LYS A 120 -27.18 3.62 -31.91
CA LYS A 120 -26.49 4.39 -30.87
C LYS A 120 -26.22 3.54 -29.62
N HIS A 121 -27.09 2.59 -29.32
CA HIS A 121 -26.95 1.68 -28.18
C HIS A 121 -25.76 0.73 -28.37
N ASP A 122 -25.63 0.12 -29.54
CA ASP A 122 -24.58 -0.87 -29.78
C ASP A 122 -23.22 -0.19 -29.94
N ARG A 123 -23.18 1.04 -30.51
CA ARG A 123 -21.97 1.88 -30.46
C ARG A 123 -21.55 2.22 -29.05
N TRP A 124 -22.50 2.49 -28.15
CA TRP A 124 -22.19 2.72 -26.74
C TRP A 124 -21.68 1.45 -26.05
N ALA A 125 -22.29 0.28 -26.32
CA ALA A 125 -21.83 -1.00 -25.80
C ALA A 125 -20.40 -1.33 -26.29
N ALA A 126 -20.15 -1.20 -27.58
CA ALA A 126 -18.82 -1.36 -28.17
C ALA A 126 -17.80 -0.38 -27.58
N SER A 127 -18.18 0.88 -27.34
CA SER A 127 -17.29 1.86 -26.71
C SER A 127 -16.92 1.47 -25.28
N ARG A 128 -17.83 0.82 -24.53
CA ARG A 128 -17.55 0.32 -23.18
C ARG A 128 -16.63 -0.89 -23.19
N GLU A 129 -16.84 -1.84 -24.09
CA GLU A 129 -15.95 -2.99 -24.25
C GLU A 129 -14.55 -2.57 -24.69
N LEU A 130 -14.45 -1.59 -25.60
CA LEU A 130 -13.17 -1.02 -26.01
C LEU A 130 -12.46 -0.35 -24.82
N ALA A 131 -13.19 0.37 -23.96
CA ALA A 131 -12.63 0.97 -22.74
C ALA A 131 -12.18 -0.08 -21.70
N ALA A 132 -12.80 -1.26 -21.68
CA ALA A 132 -12.40 -2.36 -20.80
C ALA A 132 -11.10 -3.03 -21.26
N MET A 133 -10.86 -3.10 -22.57
CA MET A 133 -9.65 -3.69 -23.16
C MET A 133 -8.42 -2.82 -22.95
N ARG A 134 -7.49 -3.28 -22.10
CA ARG A 134 -6.31 -2.51 -21.70
C ARG A 134 -5.08 -3.40 -21.58
N THR A 135 -3.91 -2.82 -21.82
CA THR A 135 -2.62 -3.53 -21.72
C THR A 135 -2.30 -3.89 -20.28
N MET A 136 -2.51 -2.94 -19.36
CA MET A 136 -2.28 -3.11 -17.93
C MET A 136 -3.60 -2.99 -17.15
N PRO A 137 -3.78 -3.76 -16.07
CA PRO A 137 -4.93 -3.60 -15.18
C PRO A 137 -4.87 -2.28 -14.40
N ASP A 138 -5.99 -1.79 -13.87
CA ASP A 138 -6.10 -0.48 -13.18
C ASP A 138 -4.98 -0.24 -12.14
N GLY A 139 -4.65 -1.26 -11.36
CA GLY A 139 -3.63 -1.20 -10.32
C GLY A 139 -2.21 -0.96 -10.82
N ALA A 140 -1.92 -1.32 -12.07
CA ALA A 140 -0.60 -1.21 -12.72
C ALA A 140 -0.62 -0.30 -13.96
N ASP A 141 -1.58 0.63 -14.03
CA ASP A 141 -1.62 1.61 -15.12
C ASP A 141 -0.28 2.35 -15.32
N GLY A 142 0.16 2.44 -16.57
CA GLY A 142 1.45 3.02 -16.95
C GLY A 142 2.68 2.18 -16.61
N MET A 143 2.52 0.93 -16.17
CA MET A 143 3.64 0.01 -15.91
C MET A 143 4.19 -0.61 -17.21
N GLY A 144 5.50 -0.77 -17.26
CA GLY A 144 6.25 -1.51 -18.29
C GLY A 144 7.58 -2.01 -17.71
N TRP A 145 8.52 -2.37 -18.58
CA TRP A 145 9.83 -2.90 -18.19
C TRP A 145 10.98 -2.11 -18.81
N LEU A 146 11.89 -1.61 -17.99
CA LEU A 146 13.20 -1.13 -18.44
C LEU A 146 14.13 -2.32 -18.76
N GLN A 147 14.01 -3.39 -17.98
CA GLN A 147 14.79 -4.63 -18.10
C GLN A 147 13.92 -5.85 -17.78
N MET A 148 13.94 -6.82 -18.70
CA MET A 148 13.17 -8.08 -18.61
C MET A 148 13.95 -9.29 -19.16
N GLY A 149 15.28 -9.19 -19.20
CA GLY A 149 16.17 -10.28 -19.63
C GLY A 149 16.03 -11.52 -18.75
N ARG A 150 16.35 -12.68 -19.30
CA ARG A 150 16.35 -13.94 -18.54
C ARG A 150 17.50 -13.91 -17.53
N ARG A 151 17.23 -14.32 -16.28
CA ARG A 151 18.20 -14.33 -15.16
C ARG A 151 18.78 -12.95 -14.82
N GLU A 152 18.11 -11.89 -15.25
CA GLU A 152 18.45 -10.51 -14.92
C GLU A 152 17.39 -9.92 -13.99
N PRO A 153 17.77 -8.95 -13.12
CA PRO A 153 16.80 -8.20 -12.32
C PRO A 153 15.69 -7.60 -13.18
N GLY A 154 14.44 -7.82 -12.76
CA GLY A 154 13.29 -7.18 -13.37
C GLY A 154 13.20 -5.72 -12.92
N ILE A 155 13.49 -4.79 -13.82
CA ILE A 155 13.35 -3.36 -13.53
C ILE A 155 12.04 -2.88 -14.14
N SER A 156 11.01 -2.73 -13.31
CA SER A 156 9.73 -2.19 -13.73
C SER A 156 9.83 -0.67 -13.89
N TRP A 157 9.24 -0.14 -14.96
CA TRP A 157 9.11 1.29 -15.19
C TRP A 157 7.65 1.68 -15.09
N HIS A 158 7.36 2.63 -14.21
CA HIS A 158 6.03 3.16 -13.99
C HIS A 158 5.95 4.61 -14.46
N SER A 159 4.94 4.92 -15.28
CA SER A 159 4.58 6.28 -15.68
C SER A 159 3.08 6.52 -15.50
N PRO A 160 2.55 6.42 -14.27
CA PRO A 160 1.13 6.60 -14.00
C PRO A 160 0.68 8.05 -14.29
N PHE A 161 -0.57 8.20 -14.75
CA PHE A 161 -1.11 9.52 -15.06
C PHE A 161 -1.18 10.42 -13.81
N GLY A 162 -0.62 11.62 -13.90
CA GLY A 162 -0.68 12.63 -12.83
C GLY A 162 0.38 12.48 -11.72
N GLU A 163 1.26 11.48 -11.82
CA GLU A 163 2.33 11.20 -10.87
C GLU A 163 3.70 11.19 -11.57
N PRO A 164 4.80 11.48 -10.86
CA PRO A 164 6.14 11.37 -11.44
C PRO A 164 6.48 9.91 -11.76
N ALA A 165 7.15 9.70 -12.89
CA ALA A 165 7.61 8.37 -13.28
C ALA A 165 8.66 7.83 -12.28
N TYR A 166 8.69 6.52 -12.10
CA TYR A 166 9.62 5.86 -11.19
C TYR A 166 9.98 4.46 -11.69
N LEU A 167 11.12 3.96 -11.23
CA LEU A 167 11.54 2.57 -11.39
C LEU A 167 11.27 1.79 -10.10
N SER A 168 10.91 0.53 -10.21
CA SER A 168 10.80 -0.37 -9.05
C SER A 168 11.48 -1.70 -9.30
N VAL A 169 12.06 -2.26 -8.23
CA VAL A 169 12.68 -3.59 -8.22
C VAL A 169 12.22 -4.32 -6.97
N SER A 170 11.83 -5.59 -7.14
CA SER A 170 11.26 -6.42 -6.09
C SER A 170 12.24 -7.52 -5.67
N PHE A 171 12.30 -7.78 -4.37
CA PHE A 171 13.17 -8.76 -3.74
C PHE A 171 12.30 -9.73 -2.94
N THR A 172 12.51 -11.02 -3.11
CA THR A 172 11.99 -12.02 -2.16
C THR A 172 12.86 -12.02 -0.92
N VAL A 173 12.22 -12.12 0.23
CA VAL A 173 12.91 -12.22 1.52
C VAL A 173 12.26 -13.27 2.39
N THR A 174 13.04 -13.93 3.26
CA THR A 174 12.48 -14.91 4.19
C THR A 174 11.84 -14.28 5.42
N GLY A 175 12.08 -13.00 5.67
CA GLY A 175 11.62 -12.30 6.87
C GLY A 175 12.68 -12.29 7.98
N GLN A 176 12.43 -11.49 9.01
CA GLN A 176 13.38 -11.25 10.09
C GLN A 176 13.38 -12.31 11.19
N LEU A 177 12.27 -13.01 11.38
CA LEU A 177 12.06 -13.99 12.45
C LEU A 177 11.69 -15.32 11.81
N ARG A 178 12.37 -16.40 12.26
CA ARG A 178 12.11 -17.77 11.83
C ARG A 178 11.66 -18.58 13.04
N GLY A 179 10.38 -18.45 13.39
CA GLY A 179 9.80 -19.13 14.55
C GLY A 179 9.98 -18.36 15.86
N ALA A 180 9.99 -19.11 16.97
CA ALA A 180 10.11 -18.55 18.32
C ALA A 180 11.55 -18.09 18.59
N GLU A 181 11.75 -16.78 18.63
CA GLU A 181 13.05 -16.14 18.85
C GLU A 181 13.01 -15.26 20.11
N PRO A 182 14.13 -15.13 20.85
CA PRO A 182 14.20 -14.23 22.00
C PRO A 182 13.94 -12.76 21.62
N ASN A 183 13.32 -11.98 22.53
CA ASN A 183 13.04 -10.56 22.32
C ASN A 183 14.25 -9.72 21.89
N ALA A 184 15.45 -10.07 22.37
CA ALA A 184 16.69 -9.42 21.98
C ALA A 184 17.04 -9.60 20.49
N VAL A 185 16.72 -10.77 19.91
CA VAL A 185 16.90 -11.04 18.47
C VAL A 185 15.94 -10.17 17.67
N ALA A 186 14.65 -10.16 18.04
CA ALA A 186 13.64 -9.34 17.40
C ALA A 186 13.98 -7.85 17.50
N ARG A 187 14.49 -7.37 18.65
CA ARG A 187 14.93 -5.98 18.82
C ARG A 187 16.08 -5.61 17.90
N ARG A 188 17.10 -6.46 17.80
CA ARG A 188 18.24 -6.24 16.89
C ARG A 188 17.80 -6.21 15.42
N ALA A 189 16.85 -7.07 15.05
CA ALA A 189 16.29 -7.08 13.70
C ALA A 189 15.51 -5.79 13.39
N ALA A 190 14.65 -5.34 14.31
CA ALA A 190 13.92 -4.08 14.15
C ALA A 190 14.86 -2.87 14.01
N ILE A 191 15.93 -2.80 14.85
CA ILE A 191 16.95 -1.74 14.74
C ILE A 191 17.65 -1.80 13.38
N ALA A 192 18.05 -2.98 12.91
CA ALA A 192 18.75 -3.13 11.64
C ALA A 192 17.88 -2.72 10.44
N LEU A 193 16.56 -2.99 10.48
CA LEU A 193 15.62 -2.49 9.48
C LEU A 193 15.51 -0.96 9.53
N GLY A 194 15.41 -0.38 10.73
CA GLY A 194 15.40 1.07 10.91
C GLY A 194 16.66 1.75 10.37
N GLU A 195 17.84 1.15 10.59
CA GLU A 195 19.12 1.62 10.05
C GLU A 195 19.16 1.53 8.52
N PHE A 196 18.64 0.46 7.93
CA PHE A 196 18.49 0.34 6.48
C PHE A 196 17.62 1.46 5.92
N LEU A 197 16.40 1.66 6.45
CA LEU A 197 15.49 2.71 5.98
C LEU A 197 16.12 4.11 6.16
N ALA A 198 16.75 4.37 7.30
CA ALA A 198 17.47 5.62 7.56
C ALA A 198 18.61 5.86 6.56
N SER A 199 19.39 4.83 6.21
CA SER A 199 20.47 4.94 5.23
C SER A 199 19.96 5.34 3.84
N LYS A 200 18.75 4.90 3.48
CA LYS A 200 18.11 5.22 2.19
C LYS A 200 17.33 6.54 2.23
N ALA A 201 17.02 7.06 3.40
CA ALA A 201 16.42 8.39 3.59
C ALA A 201 17.44 9.53 3.42
N ALA A 202 18.74 9.23 3.41
CA ALA A 202 19.79 10.22 3.22
C ALA A 202 19.60 11.00 1.89
N PRO A 203 19.91 12.32 1.85
CA PRO A 203 19.76 13.12 0.63
C PRO A 203 20.49 12.54 -0.59
N SER A 204 21.64 11.90 -0.38
CA SER A 204 22.46 11.29 -1.43
C SER A 204 21.93 9.95 -1.97
N SER A 205 20.97 9.31 -1.30
CA SER A 205 20.34 8.07 -1.77
C SER A 205 19.34 8.39 -2.88
N LEU A 206 19.32 7.60 -3.96
CA LEU A 206 18.32 7.73 -5.02
C LEU A 206 17.03 6.95 -4.68
N LEU A 207 17.13 5.91 -3.86
CA LEU A 207 15.98 5.15 -3.38
C LEU A 207 15.15 6.05 -2.45
N ARG A 208 13.85 6.17 -2.71
CA ARG A 208 12.93 7.01 -1.91
C ARG A 208 11.76 6.27 -1.29
N ARG A 209 11.38 5.13 -1.84
CA ARG A 209 10.27 4.34 -1.30
C ARG A 209 10.65 2.88 -1.12
N VAL A 210 10.15 2.31 -0.05
CA VAL A 210 10.25 0.88 0.24
C VAL A 210 8.84 0.39 0.54
N GLN A 211 8.38 -0.58 -0.24
CA GLN A 211 7.16 -1.31 0.02
C GLN A 211 7.53 -2.65 0.63
N ILE A 212 6.97 -2.98 1.79
CA ILE A 212 7.10 -4.30 2.41
C ILE A 212 5.75 -4.99 2.28
N THR A 213 5.72 -6.09 1.55
CA THR A 213 4.51 -6.88 1.29
C THR A 213 4.66 -8.24 1.92
N THR A 214 3.66 -8.65 2.69
CA THR A 214 3.52 -9.99 3.24
C THR A 214 2.22 -10.58 2.74
N ARG A 215 2.32 -11.67 1.99
CA ARG A 215 1.18 -12.47 1.57
C ARG A 215 1.03 -13.66 2.51
N VAL A 216 -0.18 -13.83 3.03
CA VAL A 216 -0.57 -14.94 3.90
C VAL A 216 -1.52 -15.83 3.12
N LEU A 217 -1.12 -17.08 2.92
CA LEU A 217 -1.84 -18.08 2.16
C LEU A 217 -1.75 -19.45 2.84
N PRO A 218 -2.66 -20.39 2.52
CA PRO A 218 -2.47 -21.79 2.91
C PRO A 218 -1.10 -22.31 2.44
N PRO A 219 -0.47 -23.25 3.15
CA PRO A 219 0.78 -23.84 2.71
C PRO A 219 0.58 -24.52 1.35
N ASP A 220 1.52 -24.28 0.44
CA ASP A 220 1.60 -25.02 -0.80
C ASP A 220 2.30 -26.37 -0.55
N THR A 221 1.54 -27.46 -0.65
CA THR A 221 2.06 -28.83 -0.51
C THR A 221 2.54 -29.43 -1.83
N ALA A 222 2.35 -28.76 -2.98
CA ALA A 222 2.59 -29.33 -4.30
C ALA A 222 4.03 -29.81 -4.50
N PHE A 223 5.02 -29.08 -4.00
CA PHE A 223 6.42 -29.52 -4.06
C PHE A 223 6.68 -30.77 -3.22
N ASN A 224 6.06 -30.89 -2.04
CA ASN A 224 6.19 -32.07 -1.19
C ASN A 224 5.46 -33.28 -1.80
N GLU A 225 4.30 -33.05 -2.43
CA GLU A 225 3.56 -34.06 -3.18
C GLU A 225 4.34 -34.55 -4.40
N ALA A 226 4.91 -33.64 -5.18
CA ALA A 226 5.76 -33.97 -6.32
C ALA A 226 7.04 -34.71 -5.88
N TRP A 227 7.70 -34.24 -4.82
CA TRP A 227 8.85 -34.93 -4.24
C TRP A 227 8.48 -36.35 -3.79
N ALA A 228 7.34 -36.53 -3.11
CA ALA A 228 6.87 -37.84 -2.70
C ALA A 228 6.60 -38.75 -3.90
N GLN A 229 5.94 -38.23 -4.95
CA GLN A 229 5.69 -39.01 -6.17
C GLN A 229 6.98 -39.46 -6.87
N VAL A 230 8.03 -38.63 -6.87
CA VAL A 230 9.31 -38.94 -7.51
C VAL A 230 10.20 -39.82 -6.62
N SER A 231 10.09 -39.71 -5.31
CA SER A 231 10.96 -40.39 -4.34
C SER A 231 10.40 -41.72 -3.84
N LEU A 232 9.12 -42.01 -4.10
CA LEU A 232 8.52 -43.29 -3.78
C LEU A 232 9.00 -44.37 -4.76
N ASP A 233 9.39 -45.52 -4.22
CA ASP A 233 9.65 -46.71 -5.02
C ASP A 233 8.37 -47.10 -5.79
N PRO A 234 8.42 -47.25 -7.12
CA PRO A 234 7.26 -47.63 -7.93
C PRO A 234 6.61 -48.96 -7.53
N GLU A 235 7.34 -49.84 -6.86
CA GLU A 235 6.83 -51.15 -6.39
C GLU A 235 5.97 -51.04 -5.13
N ILE A 236 6.04 -49.91 -4.41
CA ILE A 236 5.27 -49.72 -3.18
C ILE A 236 3.81 -49.38 -3.53
N PRO A 237 2.83 -50.16 -3.02
CA PRO A 237 1.41 -49.86 -3.23
C PRO A 237 1.01 -48.48 -2.65
N LYS A 238 0.09 -47.79 -3.31
CA LYS A 238 -0.38 -46.45 -2.89
C LYS A 238 -1.09 -46.46 -1.52
N ASP A 239 -1.64 -47.60 -1.14
CA ASP A 239 -2.29 -47.88 0.15
C ASP A 239 -1.31 -48.33 1.24
N HIS A 240 -0.01 -48.38 0.95
CA HIS A 240 1.00 -48.71 1.95
C HIS A 240 0.94 -47.72 3.12
N PRO A 241 0.99 -48.18 4.40
CA PRO A 241 0.81 -47.32 5.57
C PRO A 241 1.75 -46.11 5.62
N ALA A 242 2.98 -46.22 5.11
CA ALA A 242 3.92 -45.10 5.05
C ALA A 242 3.48 -43.99 4.07
N VAL A 243 2.89 -44.36 2.92
CA VAL A 243 2.36 -43.41 1.92
C VAL A 243 1.15 -42.69 2.50
N LEU A 244 0.24 -43.45 3.12
CA LEU A 244 -0.93 -42.90 3.80
C LEU A 244 -0.51 -41.97 4.95
N SER A 245 0.45 -42.38 5.78
CA SER A 245 0.97 -41.56 6.88
C SER A 245 1.58 -40.25 6.38
N TYR A 246 2.33 -40.25 5.29
CA TYR A 246 2.91 -39.02 4.73
C TYR A 246 1.83 -38.12 4.12
N SER A 247 0.86 -38.69 3.39
CA SER A 247 -0.29 -37.94 2.86
C SER A 247 -1.13 -37.31 3.98
N GLU A 248 -1.27 -38.01 5.11
CA GLU A 248 -1.96 -37.52 6.29
C GLU A 248 -1.20 -36.35 6.94
N VAL A 249 0.14 -36.40 7.01
CA VAL A 249 0.97 -35.27 7.46
C VAL A 249 0.77 -34.06 6.55
N LEU A 250 0.78 -34.24 5.22
CA LEU A 250 0.50 -33.13 4.29
C LEU A 250 -0.89 -32.55 4.49
N ARG A 251 -1.90 -33.41 4.71
CA ARG A 251 -3.28 -32.99 4.98
C ARG A 251 -3.41 -32.22 6.29
N ILE A 252 -2.80 -32.71 7.37
CA ILE A 252 -2.84 -32.06 8.69
C ILE A 252 -2.07 -30.74 8.65
N THR A 253 -0.87 -30.74 8.06
CA THR A 253 -0.05 -29.53 7.93
C THR A 253 -0.73 -28.50 7.04
N GLY A 254 -1.49 -28.93 6.04
CA GLY A 254 -2.25 -28.07 5.14
C GLY A 254 -3.50 -27.45 5.74
N LYS A 255 -4.15 -28.16 6.66
CA LYS A 255 -5.46 -27.76 7.19
C LYS A 255 -5.31 -26.63 8.22
N ASP A 256 -6.05 -25.54 8.01
CA ASP A 256 -6.14 -24.40 8.92
C ASP A 256 -4.81 -23.69 9.24
N SER A 257 -3.73 -24.03 8.53
CA SER A 257 -2.43 -23.37 8.67
C SER A 257 -2.25 -22.30 7.59
N MET A 258 -1.49 -21.26 7.94
CA MET A 258 -1.22 -20.13 7.07
C MET A 258 0.28 -19.84 7.05
N VAL A 259 0.83 -19.69 5.86
CA VAL A 259 2.24 -19.43 5.62
C VAL A 259 2.40 -18.01 5.07
N GLN A 260 3.49 -17.37 5.49
CA GLN A 260 3.84 -16.01 5.10
C GLN A 260 4.89 -16.04 3.98
N ARG A 261 4.66 -15.24 2.94
CA ARG A 261 5.61 -14.97 1.86
C ARG A 261 5.89 -13.47 1.83
N HIS A 262 7.15 -13.10 1.97
CA HIS A 262 7.55 -11.70 2.09
C HIS A 262 8.29 -11.22 0.83
N THR A 263 7.91 -10.03 0.38
CA THR A 263 8.55 -9.35 -0.74
C THR A 263 8.81 -7.90 -0.34
N VAL A 264 9.98 -7.38 -0.67
CA VAL A 264 10.33 -5.98 -0.50
C VAL A 264 10.50 -5.35 -1.88
N THR A 265 9.77 -4.28 -2.18
CA THR A 265 9.90 -3.53 -3.42
C THR A 265 10.53 -2.17 -3.13
N ALA A 266 11.69 -1.91 -3.74
CA ALA A 266 12.36 -0.63 -3.67
C ALA A 266 11.96 0.24 -4.88
N CYS A 267 11.82 1.55 -4.68
CA CYS A 267 11.47 2.48 -5.75
C CYS A 267 12.39 3.69 -5.84
N TRP A 268 12.73 4.02 -7.07
CA TRP A 268 13.59 5.14 -7.46
C TRP A 268 12.78 6.10 -8.34
N PRO A 269 12.44 7.30 -7.87
CA PRO A 269 11.80 8.30 -8.71
C PRO A 269 12.75 8.76 -9.82
N ILE A 270 12.21 8.94 -11.03
CA ILE A 270 12.97 9.47 -12.17
C ILE A 270 12.92 11.00 -12.07
N ASP A 271 13.70 11.54 -11.14
CA ASP A 271 13.86 12.98 -10.93
C ASP A 271 15.19 13.50 -11.52
N ALA A 272 15.46 14.80 -11.34
CA ALA A 272 16.68 15.41 -11.86
C ALA A 272 17.96 14.79 -11.27
N ALA A 273 17.93 14.34 -10.01
CA ALA A 273 19.08 13.72 -9.36
C ALA A 273 19.35 12.33 -9.94
N PHE A 274 18.29 11.55 -10.19
CA PHE A 274 18.40 10.27 -10.89
C PHE A 274 18.97 10.44 -12.30
N LEU A 275 18.47 11.41 -13.07
CA LEU A 275 18.92 11.66 -14.45
C LEU A 275 20.38 12.14 -14.51
N ASP A 276 20.79 13.01 -13.58
CA ASP A 276 22.17 13.49 -13.48
C ASP A 276 23.12 12.35 -13.11
N ALA A 277 22.78 11.57 -12.08
CA ALA A 277 23.54 10.38 -11.70
C ALA A 277 23.66 9.39 -12.86
N ALA A 278 22.56 9.11 -13.58
CA ALA A 278 22.53 8.16 -14.69
C ALA A 278 23.37 8.61 -15.89
N SER A 279 23.52 9.92 -16.10
CA SER A 279 24.32 10.47 -17.21
C SER A 279 25.80 10.08 -17.14
N SER A 280 26.31 9.82 -15.93
CA SER A 280 27.69 9.37 -15.70
C SER A 280 27.93 7.89 -16.09
N TYR A 281 26.85 7.13 -16.30
CA TYR A 281 26.92 5.69 -16.60
C TYR A 281 26.68 5.36 -18.07
N GLY A 282 26.29 6.33 -18.88
CA GLY A 282 26.03 6.16 -20.31
C GLY A 282 24.86 7.00 -20.80
N HIS A 283 24.55 6.86 -22.09
CA HIS A 283 23.47 7.60 -22.73
C HIS A 283 22.11 6.90 -22.58
N GLY A 284 21.07 7.70 -22.34
CA GLY A 284 19.68 7.24 -22.34
C GLY A 284 19.40 6.09 -21.38
N ARG A 285 18.64 5.10 -21.85
CA ARG A 285 18.17 3.97 -21.03
C ARG A 285 19.28 3.00 -20.62
N ASP A 286 20.38 2.94 -21.37
CA ASP A 286 21.51 2.08 -21.02
C ASP A 286 22.26 2.62 -19.80
N GLY A 287 22.42 3.95 -19.72
CA GLY A 287 22.92 4.60 -18.51
C GLY A 287 22.01 4.33 -17.29
N TRP A 288 20.70 4.29 -17.48
CA TRP A 288 19.75 3.97 -16.41
C TRP A 288 19.93 2.54 -15.91
N ARG A 289 20.06 1.55 -16.82
CA ARG A 289 20.29 0.15 -16.44
C ARG A 289 21.61 -0.03 -15.70
N ALA A 290 22.68 0.62 -16.16
CA ALA A 290 23.99 0.56 -15.52
C ALA A 290 24.00 1.19 -14.11
N LEU A 291 23.35 2.34 -13.93
CA LEU A 291 23.13 2.93 -12.60
C LEU A 291 22.30 2.00 -11.71
N MET A 292 21.18 1.50 -12.25
CA MET A 292 20.27 0.64 -11.50
C MET A 292 20.93 -0.65 -11.03
N SER A 293 21.85 -1.25 -11.80
CA SER A 293 22.62 -2.41 -11.36
C SER A 293 23.33 -2.15 -10.01
N ARG A 294 24.02 -1.01 -9.88
CA ARG A 294 24.68 -0.62 -8.62
C ARG A 294 23.69 -0.32 -7.49
N GLU A 295 22.57 0.33 -7.81
CA GLU A 295 21.52 0.64 -6.84
C GLU A 295 20.83 -0.63 -6.31
N ILE A 296 20.61 -1.63 -7.17
CA ILE A 296 20.04 -2.94 -6.83
C ILE A 296 20.99 -3.68 -5.89
N ASP A 297 22.28 -3.76 -6.21
CA ASP A 297 23.28 -4.39 -5.35
C ASP A 297 23.37 -3.70 -3.98
N SER A 298 23.27 -2.36 -3.97
CA SER A 298 23.25 -1.55 -2.75
C SER A 298 21.98 -1.76 -1.91
N ALA A 299 20.83 -1.97 -2.56
CA ALA A 299 19.59 -2.32 -1.88
C ALA A 299 19.66 -3.74 -1.32
N GLU A 300 20.12 -4.72 -2.10
CA GLU A 300 20.25 -6.11 -1.67
C GLU A 300 21.16 -6.26 -0.44
N ARG A 301 22.36 -5.68 -0.48
CA ARG A 301 23.27 -5.66 0.68
C ARG A 301 22.62 -5.03 1.90
N GLY A 302 21.87 -3.95 1.70
CA GLY A 302 21.14 -3.27 2.77
C GLY A 302 20.06 -4.16 3.38
N LEU A 303 19.29 -4.88 2.56
CA LEU A 303 18.25 -5.80 3.03
C LEU A 303 18.85 -7.01 3.78
N ARG A 304 20.00 -7.53 3.33
CA ARG A 304 20.74 -8.58 4.05
C ARG A 304 21.26 -8.06 5.40
N ALA A 305 21.82 -6.85 5.43
CA ALA A 305 22.26 -6.20 6.67
C ALA A 305 21.09 -5.92 7.63
N ALA A 306 19.89 -5.65 7.10
CA ALA A 306 18.64 -5.53 7.85
C ALA A 306 18.10 -6.86 8.41
N ARG A 307 18.85 -7.97 8.26
CA ARG A 307 18.52 -9.30 8.77
C ARG A 307 17.21 -9.87 8.23
N LEU A 308 16.85 -9.56 6.98
CA LEU A 308 15.67 -10.14 6.30
C LEU A 308 15.88 -11.58 5.81
N GLY A 309 17.00 -12.20 6.20
CA GLY A 309 17.40 -13.56 5.86
C GLY A 309 17.86 -13.69 4.40
N ASP A 310 17.32 -14.66 3.67
CA ASP A 310 17.70 -14.90 2.29
C ASP A 310 17.01 -13.87 1.39
N VAL A 311 17.81 -12.99 0.80
CA VAL A 311 17.35 -11.94 -0.11
C VAL A 311 17.67 -12.38 -1.54
N ALA A 312 16.70 -12.36 -2.43
CA ALA A 312 16.92 -12.61 -3.85
C ALA A 312 16.12 -11.62 -4.71
N VAL A 313 16.80 -10.97 -5.64
CA VAL A 313 16.16 -10.06 -6.60
C VAL A 313 15.29 -10.83 -7.59
N LEU A 314 14.07 -10.36 -7.81
CA LEU A 314 13.13 -10.98 -8.74
C LEU A 314 13.40 -10.53 -10.18
N THR A 315 13.36 -11.50 -11.09
CA THR A 315 13.29 -11.23 -12.53
C THR A 315 11.92 -10.65 -12.90
N ALA A 316 11.80 -10.05 -14.10
CA ALA A 316 10.52 -9.52 -14.57
C ALA A 316 9.40 -10.58 -14.60
N ARG A 317 9.77 -11.83 -14.95
CA ARG A 317 8.85 -12.97 -15.01
C ARG A 317 8.38 -13.43 -13.64
N GLN A 318 9.25 -13.39 -12.64
CA GLN A 318 8.87 -13.74 -11.26
C GLN A 318 8.03 -12.62 -10.62
N THR A 319 8.36 -11.35 -10.87
CA THR A 319 7.52 -10.24 -10.41
C THR A 319 6.13 -10.29 -11.04
N ALA A 320 6.03 -10.55 -12.35
CA ALA A 320 4.76 -10.75 -13.03
C ALA A 320 3.99 -11.98 -12.51
N ALA A 321 4.68 -13.08 -12.20
CA ALA A 321 4.08 -14.24 -11.53
C ALA A 321 3.48 -13.89 -10.17
N HIS A 322 4.19 -13.08 -9.38
CA HIS A 322 3.67 -12.63 -8.08
C HIS A 322 2.43 -11.75 -8.25
N ILE A 323 2.43 -10.81 -9.21
CA ILE A 323 1.26 -9.97 -9.53
C ILE A 323 0.07 -10.83 -9.98
N ARG A 324 0.33 -11.85 -10.80
CA ARG A 324 -0.72 -12.77 -11.28
C ARG A 324 -1.26 -13.64 -10.16
N HIS A 325 -0.41 -14.19 -9.30
CA HIS A 325 -0.82 -14.96 -8.13
C HIS A 325 -1.68 -14.15 -7.16
N GLN A 326 -1.43 -12.84 -7.05
CA GLN A 326 -2.26 -11.97 -6.21
C GLN A 326 -3.67 -11.74 -6.76
N GLN A 327 -3.86 -11.86 -8.08
CA GLN A 327 -5.18 -11.82 -8.75
C GLN A 327 -5.83 -13.21 -8.84
N ASP A 328 -5.04 -14.25 -9.09
CA ASP A 328 -5.50 -15.63 -9.19
C ASP A 328 -4.65 -16.50 -8.26
N PRO A 329 -5.13 -16.81 -7.04
CA PRO A 329 -4.45 -17.68 -6.10
C PRO A 329 -4.12 -19.08 -6.62
N PHE A 330 -4.77 -19.58 -7.68
CA PHE A 330 -4.40 -20.87 -8.28
C PHE A 330 -3.14 -20.79 -9.14
N PHE A 331 -2.74 -19.61 -9.59
CA PHE A 331 -1.47 -19.45 -10.31
C PHE A 331 -0.30 -19.65 -9.33
N PRO A 332 0.62 -20.60 -9.54
CA PRO A 332 1.69 -20.85 -8.57
C PRO A 332 2.62 -19.65 -8.41
N LEU A 333 2.85 -19.23 -7.16
CA LEU A 333 3.65 -18.03 -6.85
C LEU A 333 5.11 -18.15 -7.33
N ASP A 334 5.69 -19.33 -7.15
CA ASP A 334 7.11 -19.59 -7.43
C ASP A 334 7.38 -19.91 -8.90
N GLN A 335 6.33 -20.04 -9.73
CA GLN A 335 6.44 -20.34 -11.14
C GLN A 335 6.52 -19.05 -11.98
N PRO A 336 7.64 -18.75 -12.65
CA PRO A 336 7.76 -17.54 -13.48
C PRO A 336 6.82 -17.60 -14.69
N VAL A 337 6.28 -16.45 -15.10
CA VAL A 337 5.44 -16.37 -16.31
C VAL A 337 6.26 -16.43 -17.61
N ASP A 338 5.61 -16.84 -18.69
CA ASP A 338 6.18 -16.86 -20.05
C ASP A 338 6.30 -15.46 -20.68
N ASP A 339 5.37 -14.57 -20.37
CA ASP A 339 5.38 -13.20 -20.87
C ASP A 339 5.23 -12.22 -19.70
N PRO A 340 6.29 -11.51 -19.29
CA PRO A 340 6.23 -10.56 -18.19
C PRO A 340 5.46 -9.29 -18.55
N THR A 341 5.10 -9.06 -19.81
CA THR A 341 4.30 -7.90 -20.24
C THR A 341 2.81 -8.10 -20.03
N ARG A 342 2.36 -9.34 -19.82
CA ARG A 342 0.96 -9.71 -19.60
C ARG A 342 0.72 -10.09 -18.14
N ILE A 343 0.56 -9.07 -17.30
CA ILE A 343 0.41 -9.25 -15.84
C ILE A 343 -1.04 -9.30 -15.37
N GLY A 344 -1.99 -8.83 -16.18
CA GLY A 344 -3.40 -8.73 -15.79
C GLY A 344 -4.21 -9.99 -16.11
N VAL A 345 -5.13 -10.34 -15.20
CA VAL A 345 -6.16 -11.36 -15.42
C VAL A 345 -7.49 -10.67 -15.67
N ALA A 346 -8.27 -11.17 -16.63
CA ALA A 346 -9.61 -10.65 -16.91
C ALA A 346 -10.45 -10.58 -15.63
N SER A 347 -11.07 -9.43 -15.41
CA SER A 347 -11.79 -9.15 -14.16
C SER A 347 -12.85 -8.08 -14.32
N HIS A 348 -13.74 -8.01 -13.34
CA HIS A 348 -14.74 -6.97 -13.23
C HIS A 348 -14.83 -6.47 -11.78
N ASP A 349 -15.21 -5.22 -11.60
CA ASP A 349 -15.49 -4.64 -10.31
C ASP A 349 -16.98 -4.84 -9.96
N GLU A 350 -17.25 -5.07 -8.68
CA GLU A 350 -18.52 -4.77 -8.05
C GLU A 350 -18.36 -3.60 -7.08
N PHE A 351 -19.48 -3.01 -6.64
CA PHE A 351 -19.40 -2.04 -5.55
C PHE A 351 -18.87 -2.72 -4.29
N SER A 352 -17.65 -2.38 -3.88
CA SER A 352 -16.91 -2.99 -2.74
C SER A 352 -16.17 -4.29 -3.02
N ALA A 353 -16.07 -4.78 -4.26
CA ALA A 353 -15.22 -5.93 -4.58
C ALA A 353 -14.58 -5.82 -5.97
N HIS A 354 -13.44 -6.48 -6.14
CA HIS A 354 -12.81 -6.75 -7.43
C HIS A 354 -12.88 -8.26 -7.65
N VAL A 355 -13.45 -8.70 -8.77
CA VAL A 355 -13.74 -10.11 -9.04
C VAL A 355 -12.96 -10.59 -10.24
N VAL A 356 -12.17 -11.65 -10.04
CA VAL A 356 -11.37 -12.30 -11.08
C VAL A 356 -12.00 -13.66 -11.37
N THR A 357 -12.32 -13.92 -12.63
CA THR A 357 -12.86 -15.22 -13.06
C THR A 357 -11.73 -16.02 -13.71
N THR A 358 -11.48 -17.21 -13.19
CA THR A 358 -10.45 -18.14 -13.66
C THR A 358 -11.01 -19.56 -13.72
N HIS A 359 -10.15 -20.55 -13.97
CA HIS A 359 -10.51 -21.96 -13.95
C HIS A 359 -9.70 -22.68 -12.90
N ASN A 360 -10.34 -23.58 -12.16
CA ASN A 360 -9.63 -24.47 -11.25
C ASN A 360 -8.75 -25.43 -12.08
N PRO A 361 -7.43 -25.47 -11.86
CA PRO A 361 -6.53 -26.30 -12.67
C PRO A 361 -6.78 -27.81 -12.51
N ALA A 362 -7.34 -28.26 -11.39
CA ALA A 362 -7.61 -29.68 -11.14
C ALA A 362 -8.94 -30.16 -11.75
N THR A 363 -9.97 -29.31 -11.76
CA THR A 363 -11.33 -29.71 -12.20
C THR A 363 -11.74 -29.09 -13.53
N GLY A 364 -11.04 -28.04 -13.99
CA GLY A 364 -11.43 -27.24 -15.15
C GLY A 364 -12.67 -26.36 -14.93
N ALA A 365 -13.30 -26.43 -13.75
CA ALA A 365 -14.50 -25.66 -13.45
C ALA A 365 -14.18 -24.17 -13.30
N PRO A 366 -15.08 -23.27 -13.73
CA PRO A 366 -14.91 -21.84 -13.49
C PRO A 366 -14.93 -21.55 -11.98
N VAL A 367 -14.03 -20.68 -11.54
CA VAL A 367 -13.95 -20.20 -10.16
C VAL A 367 -13.82 -18.68 -10.17
N GLU A 368 -14.51 -18.04 -9.24
CA GLU A 368 -14.40 -16.61 -9.00
C GLU A 368 -13.59 -16.35 -7.74
N TRP A 369 -12.62 -15.44 -7.85
CA TRP A 369 -11.90 -14.89 -6.72
C TRP A 369 -12.39 -13.47 -6.46
N TRP A 370 -12.92 -13.28 -5.27
CA TRP A 370 -13.45 -12.03 -4.78
C TRP A 370 -12.40 -11.35 -3.91
N HIS A 371 -11.95 -10.17 -4.32
CA HIS A 371 -10.94 -9.38 -3.64
C HIS A 371 -11.55 -8.12 -3.05
N ARG A 372 -11.08 -7.73 -1.86
CA ARG A 372 -11.43 -6.44 -1.26
C ARG A 372 -10.22 -5.83 -0.58
N THR A 373 -9.96 -4.56 -0.89
CA THR A 373 -8.80 -3.82 -0.41
C THR A 373 -9.22 -2.66 0.50
N ALA A 374 -8.56 -2.56 1.65
CA ALA A 374 -8.64 -1.43 2.57
C ALA A 374 -7.29 -0.72 2.70
N ALA A 375 -7.35 0.59 2.94
CA ALA A 375 -6.20 1.39 3.35
C ALA A 375 -6.18 1.53 4.87
N ILE A 376 -5.01 1.33 5.46
CA ILE A 376 -4.68 1.61 6.86
C ILE A 376 -3.92 2.93 6.87
N LYS A 377 -4.61 4.00 7.27
CA LYS A 377 -4.02 5.34 7.35
C LYS A 377 -3.62 5.64 8.77
N ALA A 378 -2.53 6.38 8.95
CA ALA A 378 -2.11 6.84 10.27
C ALA A 378 -3.14 7.77 10.97
N GLU A 379 -4.12 8.34 10.24
CA GLU A 379 -5.25 9.10 10.83
C GLU A 379 -6.31 8.20 11.51
N HIS A 380 -6.30 6.91 11.20
CA HIS A 380 -7.20 5.89 11.78
C HIS A 380 -6.47 4.99 12.77
N LEU A 381 -5.25 5.36 13.15
CA LEU A 381 -4.46 4.65 14.12
C LEU A 381 -4.54 5.37 15.45
N ALA A 382 -5.08 4.69 16.47
CA ALA A 382 -5.10 5.19 17.82
C ALA A 382 -3.67 5.47 18.29
N VAL A 383 -3.46 6.60 18.98
CA VAL A 383 -2.16 6.96 19.55
C VAL A 383 -1.85 5.99 20.68
N GLY A 384 -0.80 5.20 20.54
CA GLY A 384 -0.44 4.22 21.56
C GLY A 384 0.97 3.69 21.41
N ASP A 385 1.45 3.06 22.48
CA ASP A 385 2.73 2.35 22.48
C ASP A 385 2.57 1.04 21.70
N ARG A 386 3.49 0.81 20.75
CA ARG A 386 3.47 -0.34 19.85
C ARG A 386 4.85 -0.99 19.83
N SER A 387 4.86 -2.32 19.90
CA SER A 387 6.08 -3.10 19.76
C SER A 387 6.38 -3.40 18.29
N GLN A 388 7.59 -3.88 18.02
CA GLN A 388 7.99 -4.40 16.70
C GLN A 388 7.16 -5.59 16.20
N LEU A 389 6.42 -6.27 17.08
CA LEU A 389 5.53 -7.38 16.75
C LEU A 389 4.07 -6.95 16.62
N TRP A 390 3.80 -5.65 16.58
CA TRP A 390 2.45 -5.10 16.54
C TRP A 390 1.57 -5.76 15.46
N LEU A 391 2.08 -5.99 14.26
CA LEU A 391 1.29 -6.57 13.16
C LEU A 391 1.12 -8.10 13.23
N LEU A 392 1.63 -8.77 14.27
CA LEU A 392 1.65 -10.24 14.33
C LEU A 392 0.25 -10.85 14.28
N ASP A 393 -0.74 -10.24 14.95
CA ASP A 393 -2.13 -10.71 14.96
C ASP A 393 -2.74 -10.67 13.56
N LEU A 394 -2.34 -9.69 12.74
CA LEU A 394 -2.73 -9.63 11.34
C LEU A 394 -2.07 -10.72 10.51
N LEU A 395 -0.88 -11.21 10.87
CA LEU A 395 -0.11 -12.17 10.09
C LEU A 395 -0.35 -13.63 10.49
N ILE A 396 -0.60 -13.91 11.77
CA ILE A 396 -0.73 -15.27 12.32
C ILE A 396 -2.15 -15.55 12.85
N GLY A 397 -2.94 -14.52 13.19
CA GLY A 397 -4.17 -14.63 13.98
C GLY A 397 -5.00 -15.89 13.69
N ALA A 398 -5.23 -16.69 14.73
CA ALA A 398 -5.85 -18.02 14.66
C ALA A 398 -7.23 -18.03 13.97
N ASP A 399 -7.93 -16.89 14.04
CA ASP A 399 -9.25 -16.72 13.44
C ASP A 399 -9.18 -16.28 11.97
N LEU A 400 -8.06 -15.74 11.51
CA LEU A 400 -7.88 -15.23 10.14
C LEU A 400 -7.48 -16.37 9.18
N ARG A 401 -8.48 -17.17 8.79
CA ARG A 401 -8.32 -18.33 7.88
C ARG A 401 -8.52 -18.03 6.40
N PHE A 402 -8.50 -16.76 6.01
CA PHE A 402 -8.65 -16.32 4.63
C PHE A 402 -7.34 -15.79 4.06
N LEU A 403 -7.23 -15.84 2.72
CA LEU A 403 -6.08 -15.31 2.00
C LEU A 403 -6.04 -13.80 2.18
N ARG A 404 -4.86 -13.28 2.52
CA ARG A 404 -4.68 -11.84 2.69
C ARG A 404 -3.29 -11.40 2.33
N THR A 405 -3.19 -10.19 1.80
CA THR A 405 -1.92 -9.55 1.49
C THR A 405 -1.87 -8.24 2.24
N VAL A 406 -0.90 -8.11 3.13
CA VAL A 406 -0.66 -6.92 3.94
C VAL A 406 0.56 -6.21 3.38
N THR A 407 0.44 -4.93 3.13
CA THR A 407 1.51 -4.13 2.54
C THR A 407 1.66 -2.82 3.29
N PHE A 408 2.90 -2.44 3.62
CA PHE A 408 3.23 -1.10 4.10
C PHE A 408 4.13 -0.40 3.09
N HIS A 409 3.70 0.76 2.65
CA HIS A 409 4.50 1.66 1.80
C HIS A 409 5.15 2.69 2.68
N HIS A 410 6.47 2.76 2.63
CA HIS A 410 7.30 3.72 3.34
C HIS A 410 7.84 4.75 2.35
N GLN A 411 7.57 6.03 2.61
CA GLN A 411 8.15 7.17 1.90
C GLN A 411 9.18 7.79 2.81
N LEU A 412 10.45 7.62 2.44
CA LEU A 412 11.58 8.03 3.25
C LEU A 412 11.78 9.55 3.15
N ILE A 413 11.90 10.21 4.30
CA ILE A 413 12.04 11.66 4.43
C ILE A 413 13.41 12.00 5.03
N PRO A 414 14.21 12.86 4.37
CA PRO A 414 15.50 13.29 4.91
C PRO A 414 15.37 13.93 6.31
N ALA A 415 16.36 13.68 7.17
CA ALA A 415 16.31 14.10 8.59
C ALA A 415 16.06 15.60 8.78
N GLY A 416 16.61 16.46 7.92
CA GLY A 416 16.37 17.91 7.99
C GLY A 416 14.90 18.29 7.80
N GLU A 417 14.22 17.65 6.84
CA GLU A 417 12.80 17.88 6.56
C GLU A 417 11.92 17.30 7.67
N ALA A 418 12.26 16.11 8.15
CA ALA A 418 11.59 15.44 9.26
C ALA A 418 11.65 16.27 10.56
N ARG A 419 12.82 16.81 10.90
CA ARG A 419 12.99 17.71 12.07
C ARG A 419 12.13 18.96 11.97
N ALA A 420 12.07 19.57 10.79
CA ALA A 420 11.25 20.76 10.58
C ALA A 420 9.75 20.46 10.69
N ALA A 421 9.30 19.29 10.25
CA ALA A 421 7.94 18.82 10.47
C ALA A 421 7.65 18.57 11.96
N ALA A 422 8.50 17.79 12.64
CA ALA A 422 8.34 17.47 14.07
C ALA A 422 8.32 18.72 14.97
N ARG A 423 9.14 19.74 14.67
CA ARG A 423 9.10 21.02 15.40
C ARG A 423 7.77 21.76 15.22
N ARG A 424 7.22 21.78 14.00
CA ARG A 424 5.93 22.41 13.72
C ARG A 424 4.79 21.70 14.43
N ASP A 425 4.81 20.37 14.44
CA ASP A 425 3.81 19.56 15.14
C ASP A 425 3.84 19.84 16.65
N LEU A 426 5.04 19.82 17.27
CA LEU A 426 5.17 20.09 18.69
C LEU A 426 4.70 21.49 19.09
N VAL A 427 5.07 22.52 18.31
CA VAL A 427 4.61 23.90 18.56
C VAL A 427 3.09 23.98 18.49
N ARG A 428 2.49 23.32 17.50
CA ARG A 428 1.05 23.30 17.30
C ARG A 428 0.31 22.59 18.44
N ASP A 429 0.77 21.40 18.84
CA ASP A 429 0.13 20.65 19.93
C ASP A 429 0.31 21.36 21.29
N THR A 430 1.44 22.05 21.48
CA THR A 430 1.64 22.91 22.66
C THR A 430 0.67 24.11 22.66
N ALA A 431 0.49 24.76 21.51
CA ALA A 431 -0.45 25.87 21.37
C ALA A 431 -1.91 25.44 21.56
N ALA A 432 -2.29 24.25 21.07
CA ALA A 432 -3.62 23.69 21.28
C ALA A 432 -3.87 23.44 22.78
N GLN A 433 -2.90 22.83 23.48
CA GLN A 433 -3.01 22.62 24.92
C GLN A 433 -3.11 23.94 25.70
N MET A 434 -2.31 24.95 25.33
CA MET A 434 -2.39 26.29 25.94
C MET A 434 -3.76 26.92 25.70
N GLY A 435 -4.30 26.83 24.49
CA GLY A 435 -5.65 27.33 24.17
C GLY A 435 -6.77 26.62 24.94
N ASP A 436 -6.64 25.32 25.21
CA ASP A 436 -7.60 24.59 26.05
C ASP A 436 -7.52 25.03 27.52
N ILE A 437 -6.30 25.23 28.05
CA ILE A 437 -6.07 25.74 29.41
C ILE A 437 -6.62 27.17 29.56
N GLU A 438 -6.35 28.05 28.60
CA GLU A 438 -6.86 29.43 28.57
C GLU A 438 -8.39 29.48 28.49
N ALA A 439 -9.00 28.53 27.77
CA ALA A 439 -10.45 28.38 27.70
C ALA A 439 -11.07 27.75 28.96
N GLY A 440 -10.28 27.44 29.99
CA GLY A 440 -10.74 26.79 31.22
C GLY A 440 -11.20 25.34 31.02
N ARG A 441 -10.82 24.71 29.90
CA ARG A 441 -11.16 23.30 29.61
C ARG A 441 -10.08 22.40 30.20
N LEU A 442 -10.51 21.30 30.82
CA LEU A 442 -9.59 20.23 31.23
C LEU A 442 -8.90 19.66 29.99
N ALA A 443 -7.60 19.39 30.12
CA ALA A 443 -6.83 18.80 29.03
C ALA A 443 -7.44 17.45 28.63
N ASN A 444 -7.80 17.31 27.36
CA ASN A 444 -8.28 16.05 26.81
C ASN A 444 -7.10 15.04 26.77
N ASP A 445 -7.35 13.79 27.17
CA ASP A 445 -6.37 12.69 27.16
C ASP A 445 -5.73 12.52 25.77
N GLU A 446 -6.53 12.71 24.72
CA GLU A 446 -6.05 12.67 23.32
C GLU A 446 -5.03 13.78 23.03
N THR A 447 -5.30 15.02 23.48
CA THR A 447 -4.40 16.17 23.30
C THR A 447 -3.07 15.93 24.03
N GLN A 448 -3.14 15.35 25.24
CA GLN A 448 -1.95 15.01 26.01
C GLN A 448 -1.13 13.88 25.38
N ALA A 449 -1.78 12.79 24.97
CA ALA A 449 -1.12 11.67 24.29
C ALA A 449 -0.40 12.12 23.01
N ASN A 450 -1.06 12.98 22.24
CA ASN A 450 -0.50 13.58 21.03
C ASN A 450 0.75 14.42 21.29
N LYS A 451 0.70 15.28 22.31
CA LYS A 451 1.86 16.08 22.72
C LYS A 451 3.03 15.20 23.12
N THR A 452 2.79 14.16 23.91
CA THR A 452 3.84 13.21 24.31
C THR A 452 4.44 12.51 23.09
N ALA A 453 3.62 12.09 22.12
CA ALA A 453 4.11 11.49 20.88
C ALA A 453 4.96 12.49 20.05
N ALA A 454 4.53 13.75 19.94
CA ALA A 454 5.30 14.80 19.26
C ALA A 454 6.64 15.10 19.95
N GLN A 455 6.69 15.08 21.29
CA GLN A 455 7.92 15.23 22.06
C GLN A 455 8.91 14.08 21.81
N LEU A 456 8.43 12.84 21.81
CA LEU A 456 9.26 11.66 21.51
C LEU A 456 9.80 11.71 20.08
N ARG A 457 8.96 12.04 19.09
CA ARG A 457 9.39 12.20 17.68
C ARG A 457 10.47 13.27 17.54
N LYS A 458 10.35 14.39 18.26
CA LYS A 458 11.40 15.43 18.27
C LYS A 458 12.71 14.87 18.86
N ALA A 459 12.64 14.19 20.00
CA ALA A 459 13.82 13.61 20.66
C ALA A 459 14.51 12.56 19.78
N ASP A 460 13.76 11.70 19.11
CA ASP A 460 14.31 10.72 18.15
C ASP A 460 15.01 11.42 16.98
N LEU A 461 14.55 12.59 16.56
CA LEU A 461 15.12 13.37 15.46
C LEU A 461 16.16 14.42 15.89
N ASP A 462 16.60 14.42 17.15
CA ASP A 462 17.57 15.39 17.64
C ASP A 462 18.93 15.36 16.90
N TYR A 463 19.71 16.42 17.04
CA TYR A 463 21.02 16.52 16.40
C TYR A 463 21.95 15.40 16.89
N GLY A 464 22.63 14.74 15.96
CA GLY A 464 23.48 13.58 16.26
C GLY A 464 22.74 12.24 16.26
N SER A 465 21.40 12.24 16.22
CA SER A 465 20.65 11.00 16.01
C SER A 465 20.85 10.48 14.58
N ARG A 466 20.78 9.15 14.42
CA ARG A 466 20.84 8.49 13.10
C ARG A 466 19.45 8.31 12.47
N HIS A 467 18.41 8.82 13.12
CA HIS A 467 17.02 8.66 12.67
C HIS A 467 16.65 9.66 11.57
N HIS A 468 15.75 9.21 10.71
CA HIS A 468 15.21 9.97 9.59
C HIS A 468 13.68 9.93 9.68
N GLY A 469 13.00 10.74 8.88
CA GLY A 469 11.54 10.70 8.82
C GLY A 469 11.06 9.57 7.90
N ASP A 470 9.86 9.09 8.18
CA ASP A 470 9.14 8.14 7.35
C ASP A 470 7.66 8.53 7.35
N THR A 471 7.06 8.57 6.16
CA THR A 471 5.61 8.65 6.00
C THR A 471 5.15 7.31 5.47
N TRP A 472 4.16 6.70 6.11
CA TRP A 472 3.70 5.37 5.74
C TRP A 472 2.20 5.31 5.46
N ILE A 473 1.82 4.35 4.63
CA ILE A 473 0.42 3.91 4.46
C ILE A 473 0.39 2.39 4.33
N GLY A 474 -0.52 1.77 5.09
CA GLY A 474 -0.77 0.35 4.99
C GLY A 474 -1.91 0.05 4.01
N TYR A 475 -1.87 -1.13 3.40
CA TYR A 475 -2.97 -1.69 2.63
C TYR A 475 -3.14 -3.16 2.98
N VAL A 476 -4.39 -3.61 3.01
CA VAL A 476 -4.73 -5.01 3.20
C VAL A 476 -5.73 -5.43 2.14
N THR A 477 -5.38 -6.43 1.34
CA THR A 477 -6.29 -7.07 0.38
C THR A 477 -6.65 -8.44 0.91
N ILE A 478 -7.94 -8.70 1.12
CA ILE A 478 -8.47 -10.02 1.44
C ILE A 478 -9.02 -10.69 0.19
N THR A 479 -8.94 -12.01 0.11
CA THR A 479 -9.35 -12.80 -1.06
C THR A 479 -10.14 -14.02 -0.62
N GLU A 480 -11.29 -14.23 -1.25
CA GLU A 480 -12.23 -15.32 -0.95
C GLU A 480 -12.88 -15.85 -2.24
N THR A 481 -13.47 -17.05 -2.19
CA THR A 481 -14.13 -17.65 -3.37
C THR A 481 -15.59 -17.23 -3.56
N SER A 482 -16.16 -16.47 -2.62
CA SER A 482 -17.54 -15.98 -2.72
C SER A 482 -17.74 -14.65 -2.00
N ARG A 483 -18.75 -13.92 -2.44
CA ARG A 483 -19.16 -12.64 -1.85
C ARG A 483 -19.50 -12.74 -0.36
N ASP A 484 -20.23 -13.77 0.05
CA ASP A 484 -20.64 -13.94 1.45
C ASP A 484 -19.44 -14.28 2.35
N ALA A 485 -18.50 -15.09 1.86
CA ALA A 485 -17.24 -15.35 2.54
C ALA A 485 -16.41 -14.07 2.68
N LEU A 486 -16.30 -13.28 1.61
CA LEU A 486 -15.60 -11.99 1.62
C LEU A 486 -16.21 -11.01 2.65
N GLN A 487 -17.53 -10.98 2.78
CA GLN A 487 -18.21 -10.14 3.76
C GLN A 487 -17.90 -10.57 5.20
N ARG A 488 -17.87 -11.88 5.49
CA ARG A 488 -17.47 -12.39 6.81
C ARG A 488 -16.01 -12.09 7.10
N ALA A 489 -15.11 -12.35 6.15
CA ALA A 489 -13.70 -12.05 6.24
C ALA A 489 -13.42 -10.56 6.48
N SER A 490 -14.19 -9.68 5.82
CA SER A 490 -14.09 -8.22 6.03
C SER A 490 -14.39 -7.82 7.47
N ARG A 491 -15.47 -8.35 8.06
CA ARG A 491 -15.88 -8.03 9.44
C ARG A 491 -14.87 -8.55 10.45
N LEU A 492 -14.40 -9.78 10.26
CA LEU A 492 -13.41 -10.39 11.14
C LEU A 492 -12.08 -9.62 11.09
N LEU A 493 -11.69 -9.16 9.89
CA LEU A 493 -10.52 -8.31 9.75
C LEU A 493 -10.68 -6.97 10.50
N GLU A 494 -11.83 -6.30 10.35
CA GLU A 494 -12.13 -5.07 11.09
C GLU A 494 -12.03 -5.28 12.61
N GLU A 495 -12.61 -6.36 13.12
CA GLU A 495 -12.58 -6.71 14.55
C GLU A 495 -11.15 -6.93 15.07
N VAL A 496 -10.32 -7.68 14.34
CA VAL A 496 -8.90 -7.87 14.72
C VAL A 496 -8.12 -6.57 14.65
N CYS A 497 -8.40 -5.72 13.67
CA CYS A 497 -7.75 -4.42 13.51
C CYS A 497 -8.09 -3.46 14.65
N GLU A 498 -9.36 -3.39 15.05
CA GLU A 498 -9.82 -2.50 16.11
C GLU A 498 -9.33 -3.00 17.49
N ASN A 499 -9.56 -4.27 17.80
CA ASN A 499 -9.33 -4.81 19.14
C ASN A 499 -7.86 -5.17 19.43
N GLY A 500 -7.14 -5.73 18.44
CA GLY A 500 -5.76 -6.20 18.63
C GLY A 500 -4.71 -5.16 18.23
N LEU A 501 -5.00 -4.36 17.19
CA LEU A 501 -4.01 -3.50 16.55
C LEU A 501 -4.23 -2.01 16.81
N GLY A 502 -5.32 -1.62 17.48
CA GLY A 502 -5.69 -0.21 17.67
C GLY A 502 -5.79 0.57 16.35
N ILE A 503 -6.19 -0.11 15.27
CA ILE A 503 -6.58 0.49 14.00
C ILE A 503 -8.09 0.69 14.09
N GLU A 504 -8.51 1.90 14.44
CA GLU A 504 -9.92 2.23 14.71
C GLU A 504 -10.81 2.09 13.46
N GLN A 505 -10.23 2.25 12.27
CA GLN A 505 -10.98 2.17 11.03
C GLN A 505 -10.12 1.71 9.85
N LEU A 506 -10.67 0.79 9.07
CA LEU A 506 -10.19 0.44 7.74
C LEU A 506 -10.94 1.28 6.68
N ASP A 507 -10.20 2.05 5.86
CA ASP A 507 -10.80 2.80 4.75
C ASP A 507 -10.91 1.90 3.52
N TRP A 508 -12.05 1.23 3.39
CA TRP A 508 -12.37 0.41 2.23
C TRP A 508 -12.48 1.23 0.94
N GLN A 509 -11.75 0.80 -0.08
CA GLN A 509 -11.64 1.46 -1.37
C GLN A 509 -12.80 1.10 -2.32
N ASP A 510 -14.04 1.13 -1.81
CA ASP A 510 -15.21 0.47 -2.43
C ASP A 510 -15.52 0.87 -3.88
N SER A 511 -15.14 2.08 -4.31
CA SER A 511 -15.41 2.56 -5.67
C SER A 511 -14.25 2.31 -6.67
N TYR A 512 -13.12 1.75 -6.23
CA TYR A 512 -11.91 1.55 -7.03
C TYR A 512 -11.16 0.26 -6.63
N GLN A 513 -11.88 -0.83 -6.40
CA GLN A 513 -11.28 -2.04 -5.82
C GLN A 513 -10.20 -2.65 -6.73
N SER A 514 -10.41 -2.75 -8.05
CA SER A 514 -9.38 -3.19 -9.00
C SER A 514 -8.09 -2.35 -8.94
N ALA A 515 -8.21 -1.03 -8.90
CA ALA A 515 -7.08 -0.13 -8.75
C ALA A 515 -6.40 -0.28 -7.37
N ALA A 516 -7.21 -0.43 -6.32
CA ALA A 516 -6.74 -0.59 -4.96
C ALA A 516 -5.98 -1.90 -4.76
N SER A 517 -6.41 -3.01 -5.39
CA SER A 517 -5.64 -4.27 -5.39
C SER A 517 -4.21 -4.06 -5.88
N GLY A 518 -3.97 -3.13 -6.80
CA GLY A 518 -2.62 -2.74 -7.23
C GLY A 518 -1.68 -2.23 -6.13
N THR A 519 -2.23 -1.75 -5.01
CA THR A 519 -1.44 -1.26 -3.88
C THR A 519 -0.84 -2.36 -3.02
N THR A 520 -1.29 -3.61 -3.18
CA THR A 520 -0.69 -4.78 -2.51
C THR A 520 0.22 -5.59 -3.43
N TRP A 521 0.23 -5.27 -4.73
CA TRP A 521 1.14 -5.84 -5.72
C TRP A 521 2.57 -5.31 -5.50
N PRO A 522 3.62 -6.10 -5.79
CA PRO A 522 5.03 -5.72 -5.56
C PRO A 522 5.54 -4.72 -6.61
N ILE A 523 4.94 -3.53 -6.67
CA ILE A 523 5.19 -2.52 -7.71
C ILE A 523 5.46 -1.10 -7.17
N GLY A 524 5.30 -0.87 -5.87
CA GLY A 524 5.64 0.39 -5.21
C GLY A 524 4.61 1.51 -5.37
N ARG A 525 3.34 1.17 -5.62
CA ARG A 525 2.24 2.12 -5.87
C ARG A 525 1.31 2.24 -4.66
N GLY A 526 0.86 3.46 -4.34
CA GLY A 526 -0.18 3.69 -3.34
C GLY A 526 0.13 4.82 -2.36
N ILE A 527 1.41 5.15 -2.18
CA ILE A 527 1.82 6.30 -1.36
C ILE A 527 2.06 7.54 -2.22
N ALA A 528 1.38 8.64 -1.87
CA ALA A 528 1.61 9.93 -2.49
C ALA A 528 3.01 10.44 -2.13
N THR A 529 3.76 10.89 -3.12
CA THR A 529 5.04 11.56 -2.88
C THR A 529 4.75 12.91 -2.21
N GLU A 530 5.29 13.14 -1.01
CA GLU A 530 5.19 14.46 -0.39
C GLU A 530 5.83 15.49 -1.31
N ARG A 531 5.03 16.48 -1.74
CA ARG A 531 5.56 17.60 -2.52
C ARG A 531 6.48 18.39 -1.60
N PRO A 532 7.78 18.56 -1.94
CA PRO A 532 8.66 19.35 -1.11
C PRO A 532 8.08 20.75 -0.94
N SER A 533 8.16 21.26 0.29
CA SER A 533 7.72 22.61 0.64
C SER A 533 8.34 23.62 -0.33
N VAL A 534 7.65 24.75 -0.56
CA VAL A 534 8.15 25.81 -1.47
C VAL A 534 9.56 26.24 -1.07
N THR A 535 9.79 26.38 0.24
CA THR A 535 11.08 26.69 0.84
C THR A 535 12.14 25.62 0.52
N ASN A 536 11.82 24.33 0.64
CA ASN A 536 12.75 23.24 0.30
C ASN A 536 13.07 23.20 -1.20
N ARG A 537 12.12 23.52 -2.07
CA ARG A 537 12.39 23.66 -3.51
C ARG A 537 13.38 24.78 -3.80
N VAL A 538 13.29 25.89 -3.09
CA VAL A 538 14.25 27.00 -3.20
C VAL A 538 15.62 26.58 -2.65
N TYR A 539 15.69 25.97 -1.47
CA TYR A 539 16.96 25.49 -0.90
C TYR A 539 17.65 24.43 -1.76
N ARG A 540 16.91 23.48 -2.34
CA ARG A 540 17.50 22.49 -3.27
C ARG A 540 18.03 23.14 -4.55
N LYS A 541 17.36 24.18 -5.06
CA LYS A 541 17.88 24.96 -6.19
C LYS A 541 19.14 25.75 -5.82
N LEU A 542 19.20 26.28 -4.60
CA LEU A 542 20.35 27.05 -4.10
C LEU A 542 21.54 26.17 -3.72
N ALA A 543 21.31 24.92 -3.32
CA ALA A 543 22.36 23.98 -2.92
C ALA A 543 23.28 23.54 -4.08
N GLY A 544 22.91 23.82 -5.33
CA GLY A 544 23.73 23.49 -6.51
C GLY A 544 23.88 21.99 -6.75
N LYS A 545 24.70 21.63 -7.74
CA LYS A 545 25.18 20.24 -7.91
C LYS A 545 26.18 19.93 -6.81
N SER A 546 26.15 18.71 -6.27
CA SER A 546 27.01 18.33 -5.15
C SER A 546 28.48 18.39 -5.57
N ASN A 547 29.37 18.91 -4.71
CA ASN A 547 30.83 18.89 -4.97
C ASN A 547 31.39 17.47 -5.19
N LYS A 548 30.67 16.41 -4.78
CA LYS A 548 31.04 15.02 -5.09
C LYS A 548 30.73 14.60 -6.54
N GLU A 549 29.88 15.34 -7.24
CA GLU A 549 29.54 15.16 -8.66
C GLU A 549 30.42 16.02 -9.58
N ALA A 550 31.26 16.89 -8.99
CA ALA A 550 32.25 17.71 -9.71
C ALA A 550 33.65 17.06 -9.78
N LEU A 551 33.82 15.89 -9.16
CA LEU A 551 34.97 14.99 -9.28
C LEU A 551 34.61 13.88 -10.26
#